data_AF-A0A1G8JEL3-F1
#
_entry.id   AF-A0A1G8JEL3-F1
#
_cell.length_a   1.000
_cell.length_b   1.000
_cell.length_c   1.000
_cell.angle_alpha   90.00
_cell.angle_beta   90.00
_cell.angle_gamma   90.00
#
_symmetry.space_group_name_H-M   'P 1'
#
loop_
_entity.id
_entity.type
_entity.pdbx_description
1 polymer ?
#
loop_
_entity_poly.entity_id
_entity_poly.type
_entity_poly.pdbx_seq_one_letter_code
_entity_poly.pdbx_strand_id
1 'polypeptide(L)'
;MAVHKEHYMTPIAERVIRELIERKREEKKREKRVTMATWATTVLFAFIILLLLAMGQENLGSTIMQSFRSAYGFLLVAMCIGASAFLILERKKLEEAEEDYAKLRKEVVERYEELWHTEELRTHSYTLYEWLDKEHDVNLFHS
;
A
#
# COMPACT_ATOMS: atom_id res chain seq x y z
N MET A 1 -25.10 13.33 -10.31
CA MET A 1 -25.24 14.66 -9.68
C MET A 1 -23.92 15.39 -9.87
N ALA A 2 -23.82 16.19 -10.93
CA ALA A 2 -22.66 17.02 -11.21
C ALA A 2 -22.77 18.27 -10.34
N VAL A 3 -22.15 18.23 -9.16
CA VAL A 3 -22.01 19.40 -8.30
C VAL A 3 -21.19 20.44 -9.08
N HIS A 4 -21.76 21.64 -9.25
CA HIS A 4 -21.21 22.78 -9.98
C HIS A 4 -19.71 22.97 -9.68
N LYS A 5 -18.86 22.64 -10.65
CA LYS A 5 -17.41 22.51 -10.47
C LYS A 5 -16.64 23.84 -10.56
N GLU A 6 -17.26 24.91 -11.05
CA GLU A 6 -16.52 26.10 -11.49
C GLU A 6 -16.58 27.31 -10.54
N HIS A 7 -17.37 27.26 -9.46
CA HIS A 7 -17.54 28.45 -8.58
C HIS A 7 -17.08 28.28 -7.14
N TYR A 8 -16.68 27.07 -6.72
CA TYR A 8 -16.47 26.74 -5.30
C TYR A 8 -15.08 26.19 -4.97
N MET A 9 -14.15 26.24 -5.91
CA MET A 9 -12.76 25.83 -5.70
C MET A 9 -11.82 26.70 -6.52
N THR A 10 -10.71 27.12 -5.91
CA THR A 10 -9.61 27.69 -6.66
C THR A 10 -9.01 26.60 -7.56
N PRO A 11 -8.47 26.95 -8.75
CA PRO A 11 -7.81 25.98 -9.63
C PRO A 11 -6.66 25.23 -8.93
N ILE A 12 -6.09 25.85 -7.89
CA ILE A 12 -5.06 25.26 -7.03
C ILE A 12 -5.67 24.14 -6.16
N ALA A 13 -6.81 24.37 -5.53
CA ALA A 13 -7.52 23.37 -4.74
C ALA A 13 -7.95 22.15 -5.57
N GLU A 14 -8.48 22.34 -6.79
CA GLU A 14 -8.85 21.20 -7.64
C GLU A 14 -7.61 20.34 -7.98
N ARG A 15 -6.48 20.98 -8.31
CA ARG A 15 -5.25 20.25 -8.64
C ARG A 15 -4.74 19.43 -7.45
N VAL A 16 -4.66 20.06 -6.27
CA VAL A 16 -4.19 19.41 -5.04
C VAL A 16 -5.09 18.22 -4.66
N ILE A 17 -6.41 18.39 -4.73
CA ILE A 17 -7.38 17.33 -4.39
C ILE A 17 -7.31 16.17 -5.39
N ARG A 18 -7.18 16.45 -6.68
CA ARG A 18 -6.98 15.42 -7.71
C ARG A 18 -5.71 14.63 -7.46
N GLU A 19 -4.62 15.31 -7.13
CA GLU A 19 -3.34 14.70 -6.82
C GLU A 19 -3.42 13.81 -5.56
N LEU A 20 -4.22 14.22 -4.58
CA LEU A 20 -4.45 13.47 -3.34
C LEU A 20 -5.26 12.19 -3.58
N ILE A 21 -6.29 12.25 -4.43
CA ILE A 21 -7.04 11.07 -4.88
C ILE A 21 -6.15 10.11 -5.67
N GLU A 22 -5.30 10.65 -6.56
CA GLU A 22 -4.40 9.84 -7.36
C GLU A 22 -3.37 9.11 -6.48
N ARG A 23 -2.73 9.80 -5.55
CA ARG A 23 -1.80 9.19 -4.58
C ARG A 23 -2.48 8.14 -3.71
N LYS A 24 -3.70 8.39 -3.19
CA LYS A 24 -4.44 7.38 -2.40
C LYS A 24 -4.77 6.14 -3.22
N ARG A 25 -5.10 6.32 -4.50
CA ARG A 25 -5.36 5.20 -5.42
C ARG A 25 -4.09 4.40 -5.70
N GLU A 26 -2.95 5.07 -5.86
CA GLU A 26 -1.66 4.41 -6.05
C GLU A 26 -1.22 3.61 -4.82
N GLU A 27 -1.36 4.20 -3.63
CA GLU A 27 -1.15 3.56 -2.33
C GLU A 27 -1.97 2.26 -2.24
N LYS A 28 -3.30 2.33 -2.40
CA LYS A 28 -4.18 1.14 -2.39
C LYS A 28 -3.81 0.09 -3.44
N LYS A 29 -3.35 0.52 -4.62
CA LYS A 29 -2.93 -0.41 -5.68
C LYS A 29 -1.62 -1.12 -5.30
N ARG A 30 -0.68 -0.41 -4.67
CA ARG A 30 0.56 -0.99 -4.14
C ARG A 30 0.27 -1.90 -2.96
N GLU A 31 -0.60 -1.50 -2.04
CA GLU A 31 -1.03 -2.28 -0.89
C GLU A 31 -1.63 -3.62 -1.31
N LYS A 32 -2.55 -3.61 -2.29
CA LYS A 32 -3.11 -4.84 -2.87
C LYS A 32 -2.05 -5.74 -3.49
N ARG A 33 -1.06 -5.19 -4.18
CA ARG A 33 0.04 -5.96 -4.77
C ARG A 33 0.94 -6.58 -3.70
N VAL A 34 1.33 -5.81 -2.69
CA VAL A 34 2.12 -6.29 -1.56
C VAL A 34 1.36 -7.36 -0.79
N THR A 35 0.06 -7.16 -0.57
CA THR A 35 -0.82 -8.14 0.09
C THR A 35 -0.87 -9.43 -0.71
N MET A 36 -1.14 -9.35 -2.01
CA MET A 36 -1.15 -10.53 -2.89
C MET A 36 0.20 -11.24 -2.93
N ALA A 37 1.31 -10.51 -2.99
CA ALA A 37 2.66 -11.07 -2.92
C ALA A 37 2.95 -11.72 -1.55
N THR A 38 2.43 -11.14 -0.46
CA THR A 38 2.52 -11.70 0.89
C THR A 38 1.75 -13.01 1.00
N TRP A 39 0.53 -13.07 0.44
CA TRP A 39 -0.24 -14.31 0.38
C TRP A 39 0.47 -15.37 -0.47
N ALA A 40 0.98 -15.01 -1.65
CA ALA A 40 1.70 -15.94 -2.53
C ALA A 40 2.96 -16.51 -1.86
N THR A 41 3.76 -15.67 -1.20
CA THR A 41 4.93 -16.11 -0.44
C THR A 41 4.56 -16.97 0.76
N THR A 42 3.49 -16.62 1.49
CA THR A 42 2.99 -17.42 2.62
C THR A 42 2.56 -18.82 2.18
N VAL A 43 1.82 -18.94 1.07
CA VAL A 43 1.41 -20.23 0.51
C VAL A 43 2.63 -21.05 0.06
N LEU A 44 3.62 -20.43 -0.57
CA LEU A 44 4.87 -21.08 -0.97
C LEU A 44 5.61 -21.64 0.26
N PHE A 45 5.75 -20.83 1.31
CA PHE A 45 6.38 -21.27 2.56
C PHE A 45 5.60 -22.41 3.23
N ALA A 46 4.27 -22.31 3.31
CA ALA A 46 3.43 -23.36 3.87
C ALA A 46 3.56 -24.68 3.08
N PHE A 47 3.63 -24.60 1.75
CA PHE A 47 3.85 -25.78 0.90
C PHE A 47 5.21 -26.42 1.14
N ILE A 48 6.28 -25.63 1.27
CA ILE A 48 7.62 -26.13 1.60
C ILE A 48 7.61 -26.81 2.98
N ILE A 49 6.96 -26.21 3.98
CA ILE A 49 6.85 -26.82 5.32
C ILE A 49 6.09 -28.14 5.26
N LEU A 50 4.98 -28.21 4.51
CA LEU A 50 4.23 -29.46 4.33
C LEU A 50 5.06 -30.54 3.64
N LEU A 51 5.85 -30.19 2.62
CA LEU A 51 6.77 -31.14 1.97
C LEU A 51 7.83 -31.65 2.95
N LEU A 52 8.39 -30.78 3.79
CA LEU A 52 9.36 -31.17 4.82
C LEU A 52 8.74 -32.09 5.88
N LEU A 53 7.50 -31.82 6.30
CA LEU A 53 6.77 -32.67 7.25
C LEU A 53 6.42 -34.03 6.64
N ALA A 54 6.02 -34.07 5.36
CA ALA A 54 5.72 -35.31 4.65
C ALA A 54 6.96 -36.20 4.47
N MET A 55 8.14 -35.60 4.26
CA MET A 55 9.42 -36.32 4.23
C MET A 55 9.94 -36.74 5.62
N GLY A 56 9.37 -36.19 6.69
CA GLY A 56 9.85 -36.34 8.07
C GLY A 56 9.53 -37.66 8.76
N GLN A 57 8.88 -38.63 8.09
CA GLN A 57 8.71 -39.97 8.66
C GLN A 57 10.02 -40.77 8.71
N GLU A 58 11.06 -40.35 7.98
CA GLU A 58 12.39 -40.93 8.04
C GLU A 58 13.46 -39.86 8.31
N ASN A 59 14.05 -39.89 9.51
CA ASN A 59 15.17 -39.05 9.99
C ASN A 59 15.27 -37.64 9.36
N LEU A 60 14.41 -36.73 9.82
CA LEU A 60 14.30 -35.33 9.39
C LEU A 60 15.67 -34.61 9.26
N GLY A 61 16.61 -34.88 10.18
CA GLY A 61 17.93 -34.24 10.21
C GLY A 61 18.85 -34.64 9.05
N SER A 62 18.86 -35.91 8.62
CA SER A 62 19.69 -36.35 7.49
C SER A 62 19.10 -35.94 6.15
N THR A 63 17.78 -35.99 6.03
CA THR A 63 17.05 -35.70 4.79
C THR A 63 17.08 -34.22 4.44
N ILE A 64 16.95 -33.32 5.43
CA ILE A 64 17.09 -31.87 5.19
C ILE A 64 18.52 -31.54 4.78
N MET A 65 19.53 -32.09 5.48
CA MET A 65 20.95 -31.85 5.18
C MET A 65 21.33 -32.37 3.79
N GLN A 66 20.79 -33.53 3.38
CA GLN A 66 21.04 -34.13 2.07
C GLN A 66 20.30 -33.39 0.95
N SER A 67 19.07 -32.94 1.19
CA SER A 67 18.30 -32.08 0.27
C SER A 67 18.97 -30.74 0.07
N PHE A 68 19.47 -30.08 1.13
CA PHE A 68 20.27 -28.84 1.03
C PHE A 68 21.58 -29.03 0.25
N ARG A 69 22.19 -30.22 0.35
CA ARG A 69 23.41 -30.57 -0.39
C ARG A 69 23.13 -30.91 -1.86
N SER A 70 21.88 -31.20 -2.21
CA SER A 70 21.43 -31.36 -3.58
C SER A 70 21.22 -30.01 -4.26
N ALA A 71 21.39 -29.95 -5.58
CA ALA A 71 21.14 -28.74 -6.37
C ALA A 71 19.70 -28.20 -6.18
N TYR A 72 18.74 -29.09 -5.90
CA TYR A 72 17.33 -28.72 -5.69
C TYR A 72 17.10 -27.98 -4.36
N GLY A 73 17.77 -28.36 -3.27
CA GLY A 73 17.64 -27.66 -2.00
C GLY A 73 18.29 -26.28 -2.03
N PHE A 74 19.43 -26.15 -2.71
CA PHE A 74 20.06 -24.84 -2.90
C PHE A 74 19.17 -23.90 -3.72
N LEU A 75 18.53 -24.40 -4.79
CA LEU A 75 17.55 -23.64 -5.57
C LEU A 75 16.32 -23.22 -4.76
N LEU A 76 15.80 -24.10 -3.89
CA LEU A 76 14.69 -23.79 -2.99
C LEU A 76 15.03 -22.66 -2.01
N VAL A 77 16.22 -22.72 -1.41
CA VAL A 77 16.69 -21.69 -0.47
C VAL A 77 16.91 -20.36 -1.18
N ALA A 78 17.53 -20.41 -2.37
CA ALA A 78 17.70 -19.23 -3.20
C ALA A 78 16.36 -18.61 -3.60
N MET A 79 15.34 -19.43 -3.93
CA MET A 79 13.97 -18.95 -4.18
C MET A 79 13.33 -18.32 -2.95
N CYS A 80 13.46 -18.93 -1.76
CA CYS A 80 12.92 -18.36 -0.52
C CYS A 80 13.56 -17.01 -0.18
N ILE A 81 14.90 -16.91 -0.30
CA ILE A 81 15.63 -15.66 -0.07
C ILE A 81 15.21 -14.61 -1.11
N GLY A 82 15.15 -14.98 -2.39
CA GLY A 82 14.75 -14.09 -3.48
C GLY A 82 13.32 -13.58 -3.32
N ALA A 83 12.38 -14.46 -2.97
CA ALA A 83 10.98 -14.09 -2.73
C ALA A 83 10.83 -13.17 -1.50
N SER A 84 11.59 -13.44 -0.43
CA SER A 84 11.60 -12.61 0.78
C SER A 84 12.19 -11.22 0.49
N ALA A 85 13.32 -11.17 -0.23
CA ALA A 85 13.95 -9.91 -0.63
C ALA A 85 13.03 -9.08 -1.53
N PHE A 86 12.37 -9.72 -2.50
CA PHE A 86 11.40 -9.06 -3.37
C PHE A 86 10.23 -8.46 -2.57
N LEU A 87 9.70 -9.20 -1.60
CA LEU A 87 8.61 -8.73 -0.74
C LEU A 87 9.05 -7.55 0.13
N ILE A 88 10.27 -7.56 0.67
CA ILE A 88 10.82 -6.43 1.42
C ILE A 88 10.93 -5.18 0.54
N LEU A 89 11.39 -5.32 -0.70
CA LEU A 89 11.49 -4.20 -1.64
C LEU A 89 10.11 -3.62 -1.99
N GLU A 90 9.12 -4.47 -2.26
CA GLU A 90 7.75 -4.00 -2.53
C GLU A 90 7.09 -3.37 -1.30
N ARG A 91 7.39 -3.85 -0.08
CA ARG A 91 6.96 -3.20 1.17
C ARG A 91 7.56 -1.81 1.32
N LYS A 92 8.86 -1.63 1.06
CA LYS A 92 9.48 -0.29 1.09
C LYS A 92 8.82 0.69 0.12
N LYS A 93 8.49 0.23 -1.09
CA LYS A 93 7.78 1.03 -2.10
C LYS A 93 6.35 1.39 -1.70
N LEU A 94 5.74 0.60 -0.83
CA LEU A 94 4.43 0.90 -0.25
C LEU A 94 4.58 1.95 0.85
N GLU A 95 5.52 1.76 1.78
CA GLU A 95 5.83 2.73 2.84
C GLU A 95 6.17 4.11 2.26
N GLU A 96 6.96 4.18 1.19
CA GLU A 96 7.28 5.44 0.49
C GLU A 96 6.03 6.11 -0.10
N ALA A 97 5.11 5.32 -0.67
CA ALA A 97 3.86 5.85 -1.22
C ALA A 97 2.88 6.31 -0.11
N GLU A 98 2.85 5.62 1.02
CA GLU A 98 2.10 6.03 2.22
C GLU A 98 2.68 7.32 2.81
N GLU A 99 4.00 7.45 2.89
CA GLU A 99 4.68 8.66 3.36
C GLU A 99 4.41 9.86 2.45
N ASP A 100 4.49 9.67 1.12
CA ASP A 100 4.16 10.71 0.14
C ASP A 100 2.70 11.17 0.26
N TYR A 101 1.77 10.24 0.45
CA TYR A 101 0.37 10.56 0.69
C TYR A 101 0.19 11.32 2.01
N ALA A 102 0.81 10.87 3.10
CA ALA A 102 0.73 11.52 4.40
C ALA A 102 1.32 12.94 4.37
N LYS A 103 2.44 13.13 3.66
CA LYS A 103 3.07 14.42 3.46
C LYS A 103 2.18 15.37 2.67
N LEU A 104 1.62 14.92 1.55
CA LEU A 104 0.70 15.73 0.76
C LEU A 104 -0.53 16.11 1.58
N ARG A 105 -1.12 15.16 2.31
CA ARG A 105 -2.24 15.40 3.22
C ARG A 105 -1.91 16.49 4.23
N LYS A 106 -0.73 16.44 4.85
CA LYS A 106 -0.27 17.46 5.79
C LYS A 106 -0.13 18.84 5.13
N GLU A 107 0.43 18.90 3.93
CA GLU A 107 0.54 20.15 3.15
C GLU A 107 -0.84 20.76 2.85
N VAL A 108 -1.86 19.95 2.54
CA VAL A 108 -3.24 20.42 2.32
C VAL A 108 -3.84 21.03 3.60
N VAL A 109 -3.58 20.41 4.75
CA VAL A 109 -4.06 20.90 6.05
C VAL A 109 -3.32 22.18 6.45
N GLU A 110 -2.01 22.25 6.25
CA GLU A 110 -1.22 23.45 6.55
C GLU A 110 -1.61 24.63 5.65
N ARG A 111 -1.88 24.38 4.37
CA ARG A 111 -2.37 25.39 3.41
C ARG A 111 -3.89 25.59 3.45
N TYR A 112 -4.58 25.06 4.47
CA TYR A 112 -6.04 25.16 4.56
C TYR A 112 -6.52 26.61 4.48
N GLU A 113 -5.87 27.55 5.18
CA GLU A 113 -6.25 28.96 5.17
C GLU A 113 -5.99 29.65 3.83
N GLU A 114 -4.97 29.21 3.09
CA GLU A 114 -4.63 29.72 1.75
C GLU A 114 -5.59 29.19 0.69
N LEU A 115 -5.92 27.89 0.76
CA LEU A 115 -6.87 27.21 -0.12
C LEU A 115 -8.30 27.72 0.10
N TRP A 116 -8.68 27.99 1.35
CA TRP A 116 -10.02 28.39 1.77
C TRP A 116 -10.01 29.75 2.48
N HIS A 117 -9.64 30.78 1.71
CA HIS A 117 -9.50 32.16 2.15
C HIS A 117 -10.83 32.87 2.45
N THR A 118 -11.96 32.40 1.90
CA THR A 118 -13.29 32.99 2.10
C THR A 118 -14.20 32.05 2.92
N GLU A 119 -15.14 32.61 3.67
CA GLU A 119 -16.09 31.86 4.50
C GLU A 119 -17.01 30.94 3.68
N GLU A 120 -17.42 31.38 2.47
CA GLU A 120 -18.15 30.54 1.51
C GLU A 120 -17.32 29.32 1.10
N LEU A 121 -16.05 29.54 0.75
CA LEU A 121 -15.09 28.49 0.38
C LEU A 121 -14.85 27.49 1.53
N ARG A 122 -14.76 27.96 2.77
CA ARG A 122 -14.68 27.09 3.97
C ARG A 122 -15.93 26.26 4.18
N THR A 123 -17.11 26.75 3.83
CA THR A 123 -18.36 25.98 3.92
C THR A 123 -18.36 24.83 2.89
N HIS A 124 -17.83 25.09 1.69
CA HIS A 124 -17.69 24.07 0.65
C HIS A 124 -16.59 23.04 0.93
N SER A 125 -15.54 23.40 1.68
CA SER A 125 -14.45 22.48 2.04
C SER A 125 -14.95 21.28 2.85
N TYR A 126 -15.86 21.50 3.82
CA TYR A 126 -16.46 20.40 4.59
C TYR A 126 -17.22 19.41 3.72
N THR A 127 -18.01 19.91 2.77
CA THR A 127 -18.75 19.07 1.81
C THR A 127 -17.79 18.26 0.93
N LEU A 128 -16.68 18.89 0.52
CA LEU A 128 -15.65 18.23 -0.28
C LEU A 128 -14.95 17.12 0.50
N TYR A 129 -14.58 17.39 1.76
CA TYR A 129 -13.92 16.42 2.61
C TYR A 129 -14.81 15.23 2.95
N GLU A 130 -16.11 15.47 3.18
CA GLU A 130 -17.07 14.39 3.38
C GLU A 130 -17.21 13.54 2.10
N TRP A 131 -17.18 14.17 0.92
CA TRP A 131 -17.17 13.46 -0.36
C TRP A 131 -15.87 12.65 -0.58
N LEU A 132 -14.71 13.21 -0.22
CA LEU A 132 -13.41 12.53 -0.29
C LEU A 132 -13.34 11.30 0.61
N ASP A 133 -13.89 11.41 1.82
CA ASP A 133 -13.97 10.30 2.76
C ASP A 133 -14.90 9.20 2.24
N LYS A 134 -16.11 9.57 1.79
CA LYS A 134 -17.12 8.61 1.29
C LYS A 134 -16.74 7.93 -0.02
N GLU A 135 -16.23 8.68 -1.00
CA GLU A 135 -16.03 8.18 -2.36
C GLU A 135 -14.60 7.65 -2.59
N HIS A 136 -13.62 8.25 -1.91
CA HIS A 136 -12.20 7.97 -2.13
C HIS A 136 -11.49 7.38 -0.90
N ASP A 137 -12.17 7.26 0.25
CA ASP A 137 -11.59 6.78 1.51
C ASP A 137 -10.34 7.60 1.90
N VAL A 138 -10.44 8.91 1.62
CA VAL A 138 -9.44 9.92 1.90
C VAL A 138 -9.94 10.71 3.10
N ASN A 139 -9.49 10.33 4.29
CA ASN A 139 -9.83 11.05 5.50
C ASN A 139 -8.82 12.19 5.75
N LEU A 140 -9.29 13.43 5.63
CA LEU A 140 -8.48 14.62 5.91
C LEU A 140 -8.57 15.07 7.37
N PHE A 141 -9.54 14.59 8.16
CA PHE A 141 -9.82 15.05 9.53
C PHE A 141 -9.27 14.17 10.65
N HIS A 142 -8.90 12.91 10.39
CA HIS A 142 -8.39 12.02 11.44
C HIS A 142 -6.89 12.22 11.65
N SER A 143 -6.50 12.85 12.77
CA SER A 143 -5.09 12.99 13.17
C SER A 143 -4.47 11.65 13.54
#